data_AF-A0A2Z6GSN3-F1
#
_entry.id   AF-A0A2Z6GSN3-F1
#
_cell.length_a   1.000
_cell.length_b   1.000
_cell.length_c   1.000
_cell.angle_alpha   90.00
_cell.angle_beta   90.00
_cell.angle_gamma   90.00
#
_symmetry.space_group_name_H-M   'P 1'
#
loop_
_entity.id
_entity.type
_entity.pdbx_description
1 polymer ?
#
loop_
_entity_poly.entity_id
_entity_poly.type
_entity_poly.pdbx_seq_one_letter_code
_entity_poly.pdbx_strand_id
1 'polypeptide(L)'
;MTDAASLAAATEASQDKPLLGLFADGNMPVRWEGPKASYHGNIDKPPVTCTPNPKRDASLPTLAQMTEKAIDLLSRNEKGFFLQVEGASIDKQDHAANPCGQIGETVDLDEAVQKALEFARKDGNTLVIVTADHAHASQIIPADSKAPGLTQALNTHDGAVMVMSYGNSEEESMEHTGTQLRIAAYGPHAANVVGLTDQTDLFTTMKAALSLK
;
A
#
# COMPACT_ATOMS: atom_id res chain seq x y z
N MET A 1 0.60 -10.11 20.33
CA MET A 1 -0.52 -10.75 19.58
C MET A 1 0.00 -11.25 18.25
N THR A 2 -0.56 -12.34 17.75
CA THR A 2 0.02 -13.08 16.60
C THR A 2 -0.98 -13.45 15.52
N ASP A 3 -2.26 -13.12 15.71
CA ASP A 3 -3.33 -13.42 14.76
C ASP A 3 -4.45 -12.37 14.84
N ALA A 4 -5.38 -12.44 13.88
CA ALA A 4 -6.53 -11.54 13.76
C ALA A 4 -7.49 -11.66 14.95
N ALA A 5 -7.64 -12.85 15.53
CA ALA A 5 -8.54 -13.07 16.66
C ALA A 5 -8.04 -12.37 17.94
N SER A 6 -6.76 -12.54 18.25
CA SER A 6 -6.09 -11.88 19.38
C SER A 6 -5.95 -10.37 19.19
N LEU A 7 -5.78 -9.90 17.94
CA LEU A 7 -5.88 -8.47 17.61
C LEU A 7 -7.29 -7.92 17.86
N ALA A 8 -8.32 -8.59 17.36
CA ALA A 8 -9.71 -8.17 17.52
C ALA A 8 -10.14 -8.12 19.00
N ALA A 9 -9.66 -9.07 19.81
CA ALA A 9 -9.95 -9.16 21.24
C ALA A 9 -9.26 -8.07 22.09
N ALA A 10 -8.30 -7.31 21.55
CA ALA A 10 -7.63 -6.26 22.30
C ALA A 10 -8.61 -5.12 22.65
N THR A 11 -8.74 -4.77 23.92
CA THR A 11 -9.68 -3.72 24.36
C THR A 11 -9.00 -2.47 24.85
N GLU A 12 -7.68 -2.44 24.99
CA GLU A 12 -6.94 -1.27 25.44
C GLU A 12 -5.53 -1.28 24.84
N ALA A 13 -5.02 -0.09 24.56
CA ALA A 13 -3.62 0.15 24.23
C ALA A 13 -3.25 1.55 24.75
N SER A 14 -2.26 1.61 25.64
CA SER A 14 -1.83 2.84 26.29
C SER A 14 -0.32 2.81 26.57
N GLN A 15 0.21 3.85 27.20
CA GLN A 15 1.60 3.85 27.67
C GLN A 15 1.85 2.79 28.76
N ASP A 16 0.87 2.52 29.61
CA ASP A 16 0.98 1.51 30.67
C ASP A 16 0.79 0.09 30.14
N LYS A 17 0.04 -0.06 29.04
CA LYS A 17 -0.19 -1.34 28.37
C LYS A 17 -0.06 -1.19 26.85
N PRO A 18 1.18 -1.11 26.34
CA PRO A 18 1.40 -1.01 24.90
C PRO A 18 1.00 -2.31 24.20
N LEU A 19 0.58 -2.16 22.94
CA LEU A 19 0.18 -3.28 22.09
C LEU A 19 1.28 -3.57 21.07
N LEU A 20 1.75 -4.82 21.02
CA LEU A 20 2.70 -5.30 20.03
C LEU A 20 2.12 -6.50 19.26
N GLY A 21 1.87 -6.29 17.97
CA GLY A 21 1.45 -7.33 17.03
C GLY A 21 2.60 -7.81 16.17
N LEU A 22 2.83 -9.12 16.17
CA LEU A 22 3.85 -9.80 15.35
C LEU A 22 3.14 -10.92 14.59
N PHE A 23 2.69 -10.62 13.38
CA PHE A 23 1.81 -11.50 12.61
C PHE A 23 2.55 -12.40 11.60
N ALA A 24 3.86 -12.25 11.46
CA ALA A 24 4.71 -13.08 10.63
C ALA A 24 6.16 -13.05 11.15
N ASP A 25 6.95 -14.09 10.84
CA ASP A 25 8.38 -14.14 11.19
C ASP A 25 9.23 -13.11 10.41
N GLY A 26 8.71 -12.66 9.27
CA GLY A 26 9.27 -11.61 8.44
C GLY A 26 8.16 -10.72 7.88
N ASN A 27 8.15 -10.50 6.57
CA ASN A 27 7.04 -9.79 5.91
C ASN A 27 5.76 -10.62 5.97
N MET A 28 4.61 -9.97 6.16
CA MET A 28 3.32 -10.62 6.01
C MET A 28 3.11 -11.08 4.55
N PRO A 29 2.45 -12.23 4.30
CA PRO A 29 2.21 -12.73 2.96
C PRO A 29 1.28 -11.81 2.16
N VAL A 30 1.58 -11.60 0.89
CA VAL A 30 0.78 -10.76 -0.03
C VAL A 30 -0.64 -11.27 -0.21
N ARG A 31 -1.57 -10.37 -0.56
CA ARG A 31 -2.99 -10.62 -0.79
C ARG A 31 -3.25 -11.51 -2.00
N TRP A 32 -2.61 -11.21 -3.12
CA TRP A 32 -2.85 -11.89 -4.40
C TRP A 32 -1.58 -12.57 -4.90
N GLU A 33 -1.77 -13.63 -5.68
CA GLU A 33 -0.72 -14.31 -6.40
C GLU A 33 -0.92 -14.25 -7.92
N GLY A 34 0.20 -14.42 -8.61
CA GLY A 34 0.29 -14.54 -10.06
C GLY A 34 1.76 -14.76 -10.46
N PRO A 35 2.02 -15.19 -11.70
CA PRO A 35 3.37 -15.40 -12.17
C PRO A 35 4.17 -14.08 -12.20
N LYS A 36 5.50 -14.20 -11.96
CA LYS A 36 6.48 -13.14 -12.25
C LYS A 36 6.48 -12.85 -13.75
N ALA A 37 6.58 -11.57 -14.12
CA ALA A 37 6.74 -11.14 -15.50
C ALA A 37 8.00 -11.75 -16.12
N SER A 38 8.00 -11.97 -17.43
CA SER A 38 9.13 -12.59 -18.11
C SER A 38 9.48 -11.84 -19.39
N TYR A 39 10.69 -12.06 -19.91
CA TYR A 39 11.07 -11.55 -21.23
C TYR A 39 10.02 -11.96 -22.27
N HIS A 40 9.52 -10.96 -23.02
CA HIS A 40 8.40 -11.09 -23.98
C HIS A 40 7.14 -11.80 -23.44
N GLY A 41 6.91 -11.80 -22.12
CA GLY A 41 5.79 -12.50 -21.50
C GLY A 41 4.42 -11.99 -21.92
N ASN A 42 4.30 -10.76 -22.41
CA ASN A 42 3.04 -10.25 -22.98
C ASN A 42 2.70 -10.84 -24.36
N ILE A 43 3.69 -11.36 -25.10
CA ILE A 43 3.52 -11.92 -26.45
C ILE A 43 3.50 -13.45 -26.39
N ASP A 44 4.44 -14.01 -25.63
CA ASP A 44 4.73 -15.45 -25.67
C ASP A 44 3.88 -16.26 -24.68
N LYS A 45 3.12 -15.59 -23.80
CA LYS A 45 2.27 -16.23 -22.77
C LYS A 45 0.86 -15.66 -22.80
N PRO A 46 -0.14 -16.44 -22.33
CA PRO A 46 -1.51 -15.94 -22.22
C PRO A 46 -1.61 -14.81 -21.17
N PRO A 47 -2.58 -13.88 -21.34
CA PRO A 47 -2.89 -12.89 -20.32
C PRO A 47 -3.29 -13.52 -18.98
N VAL A 48 -2.86 -12.90 -17.89
CA VAL A 48 -3.03 -13.37 -16.52
C VAL A 48 -4.26 -12.74 -15.87
N THR A 49 -4.99 -13.54 -15.09
CA THR A 49 -5.98 -13.05 -14.13
C THR A 49 -5.43 -13.33 -12.73
N CYS A 50 -5.31 -12.30 -11.90
CA CYS A 50 -4.78 -12.44 -10.53
C CYS A 50 -5.75 -13.20 -9.63
N THR A 51 -5.22 -13.97 -8.68
CA THR A 51 -6.01 -14.79 -7.75
C THR A 51 -5.64 -14.50 -6.29
N PRO A 52 -6.55 -14.72 -5.33
CA PRO A 52 -6.18 -14.70 -3.91
C PRO A 52 -5.03 -15.66 -3.62
N ASN A 53 -4.08 -15.23 -2.80
CA ASN A 53 -2.91 -16.03 -2.42
C ASN A 53 -3.31 -17.11 -1.40
N PRO A 54 -3.27 -18.41 -1.74
CA PRO A 54 -3.64 -19.50 -0.83
C PRO A 54 -2.64 -19.67 0.33
N LYS A 55 -1.46 -19.07 0.24
CA LYS A 55 -0.44 -19.08 1.31
C LYS A 55 -0.70 -18.00 2.37
N ARG A 56 -1.64 -17.08 2.14
CA ARG A 56 -2.07 -16.13 3.15
C ARG A 56 -3.16 -16.77 4.01
N ASP A 57 -2.77 -17.20 5.21
CA ASP A 57 -3.69 -17.77 6.19
C ASP A 57 -4.75 -16.74 6.60
N ALA A 58 -6.02 -17.17 6.67
CA ALA A 58 -7.15 -16.32 7.06
C ALA A 58 -7.09 -15.84 8.53
N SER A 59 -6.25 -16.46 9.35
CA SER A 59 -5.94 -16.01 10.71
C SER A 59 -5.04 -14.78 10.74
N LEU A 60 -4.40 -14.39 9.63
CA LEU A 60 -3.61 -13.18 9.56
C LEU A 60 -4.50 -11.96 9.31
N PRO A 61 -4.33 -10.86 10.07
CA PRO A 61 -5.12 -9.67 9.83
C PRO A 61 -4.77 -9.03 8.47
N THR A 62 -5.74 -8.37 7.84
CA THR A 62 -5.50 -7.49 6.69
C THR A 62 -4.97 -6.13 7.14
N LEU A 63 -4.39 -5.36 6.22
CA LEU A 63 -3.95 -4.00 6.54
C LEU A 63 -5.15 -3.13 6.99
N ALA A 64 -6.31 -3.33 6.36
CA ALA A 64 -7.55 -2.67 6.76
C ALA A 64 -8.00 -3.04 8.17
N GLN A 65 -7.93 -4.32 8.56
CA GLN A 65 -8.27 -4.77 9.93
C GLN A 65 -7.29 -4.21 10.98
N MET A 66 -6.00 -4.17 10.67
CA MET A 66 -5.00 -3.54 11.54
C MET A 66 -5.26 -2.03 11.69
N THR A 67 -5.59 -1.35 10.59
CA THR A 67 -5.92 0.08 10.56
C THR A 67 -7.16 0.38 11.40
N GLU A 68 -8.25 -0.36 11.18
CA GLU A 68 -9.49 -0.23 11.93
C GLU A 68 -9.26 -0.44 13.43
N LYS A 69 -8.49 -1.47 13.80
CA LYS A 69 -8.21 -1.74 15.21
C LYS A 69 -7.31 -0.69 15.85
N ALA A 70 -6.31 -0.19 15.13
CA ALA A 70 -5.46 0.90 15.60
C ALA A 70 -6.28 2.16 15.85
N ILE A 71 -7.18 2.54 14.92
CA ILE A 71 -8.08 3.68 15.07
C ILE A 71 -9.02 3.50 16.27
N ASP A 72 -9.66 2.33 16.44
CA ASP A 72 -10.53 2.03 17.59
C ASP A 72 -9.82 2.24 18.94
N LEU A 73 -8.56 1.80 19.05
CA LEU A 73 -7.80 1.91 20.29
C LEU A 73 -7.25 3.32 20.51
N LEU A 74 -6.68 3.95 19.47
CA LEU A 74 -6.02 5.25 19.55
C LEU A 74 -6.99 6.43 19.70
N SER A 75 -8.17 6.35 19.07
CA SER A 75 -9.19 7.42 19.11
C SER A 75 -9.77 7.68 20.51
N ARG A 76 -9.49 6.81 21.48
CA ARG A 76 -9.93 6.95 22.88
C ARG A 76 -9.14 7.99 23.66
N ASN A 77 -7.99 8.42 23.16
CA ASN A 77 -7.22 9.50 23.76
C ASN A 77 -7.84 10.85 23.40
N GLU A 78 -8.35 11.57 24.40
CA GLU A 78 -8.99 12.89 24.22
C GLU A 78 -8.05 13.96 23.62
N LYS A 79 -6.73 13.79 23.72
CA LYS A 79 -5.76 14.68 23.08
C LYS A 79 -5.56 14.40 21.58
N GLY A 80 -6.14 13.33 21.07
CA GLY A 80 -5.94 12.85 19.70
C GLY A 80 -4.81 11.83 19.58
N PHE A 81 -4.49 11.46 18.34
CA PHE A 81 -3.48 10.46 18.03
C PHE A 81 -2.78 10.76 16.70
N PHE A 82 -1.64 10.11 16.51
CA PHE A 82 -0.94 10.00 15.23
C PHE A 82 -0.83 8.52 14.88
N LEU A 83 -1.05 8.18 13.61
CA LEU A 83 -0.96 6.82 13.09
C LEU A 83 -0.35 6.84 11.69
N GLN A 84 0.68 6.02 11.48
CA GLN A 84 1.22 5.71 10.17
C GLN A 84 0.82 4.27 9.80
N VAL A 85 0.32 4.09 8.58
CA VAL A 85 -0.06 2.78 8.01
C VAL A 85 0.68 2.62 6.69
N GLU A 86 1.30 1.46 6.47
CA GLU A 86 2.17 1.22 5.32
C GLU A 86 1.73 -0.03 4.54
N GLY A 87 1.46 0.14 3.24
CA GLY A 87 1.28 -0.95 2.28
C GLY A 87 2.62 -1.43 1.73
N ALA A 88 3.44 -2.05 2.57
CA ALA A 88 4.88 -2.20 2.31
C ALA A 88 5.24 -3.07 1.09
N SER A 89 4.42 -4.06 0.75
CA SER A 89 4.75 -5.04 -0.30
C SER A 89 4.37 -4.59 -1.71
N ILE A 90 3.82 -3.37 -1.88
CA ILE A 90 3.69 -2.76 -3.21
C ILE A 90 5.08 -2.65 -3.86
N ASP A 91 6.03 -2.04 -3.14
CA ASP A 91 7.44 -1.92 -3.52
C ASP A 91 8.09 -3.31 -3.73
N LYS A 92 7.94 -4.21 -2.75
CA LYS A 92 8.58 -5.54 -2.79
C LYS A 92 8.14 -6.36 -4.01
N GLN A 93 6.87 -6.26 -4.39
CA GLN A 93 6.34 -6.96 -5.56
C GLN A 93 6.69 -6.27 -6.89
N ASP A 94 6.92 -4.96 -6.89
CA ASP A 94 7.46 -4.24 -8.05
C ASP A 94 8.94 -4.61 -8.26
N HIS A 95 9.76 -4.66 -7.21
CA HIS A 95 11.13 -5.25 -7.22
C HIS A 95 11.12 -6.66 -7.82
N ALA A 96 10.16 -7.49 -7.42
CA ALA A 96 10.03 -8.86 -7.90
C ALA A 96 9.46 -8.99 -9.32
N ALA A 97 9.14 -7.88 -10.00
CA ALA A 97 8.44 -7.85 -11.29
C ALA A 97 7.17 -8.73 -11.29
N ASN A 98 6.38 -8.65 -10.21
CA ASN A 98 5.17 -9.45 -10.04
C ASN A 98 3.91 -8.56 -10.02
N PRO A 99 3.26 -8.36 -11.19
CA PRO A 99 2.06 -7.53 -11.32
C PRO A 99 0.93 -7.87 -10.36
N CYS A 100 0.61 -9.17 -10.21
CA CYS A 100 -0.55 -9.57 -9.42
C CYS A 100 -0.34 -9.33 -7.93
N GLY A 101 0.85 -9.62 -7.42
CA GLY A 101 1.20 -9.27 -6.05
C GLY A 101 1.16 -7.75 -5.86
N GLN A 102 1.81 -6.99 -6.73
CA GLN A 102 1.89 -5.52 -6.61
C GLN A 102 0.50 -4.85 -6.64
N ILE A 103 -0.35 -5.22 -7.59
CA ILE A 103 -1.72 -4.70 -7.69
C ILE A 103 -2.54 -5.13 -6.48
N GLY A 104 -2.42 -6.39 -6.05
CA GLY A 104 -3.12 -6.90 -4.86
C GLY A 104 -2.77 -6.16 -3.57
N GLU A 105 -1.50 -5.80 -3.38
CA GLU A 105 -1.08 -4.99 -2.23
C GLU A 105 -1.53 -3.53 -2.33
N THR A 106 -1.65 -3.00 -3.56
CA THR A 106 -2.23 -1.66 -3.78
C THR A 106 -3.72 -1.66 -3.42
N VAL A 107 -4.44 -2.75 -3.71
CA VAL A 107 -5.82 -2.97 -3.26
C VAL A 107 -5.91 -3.12 -1.74
N ASP A 108 -4.96 -3.82 -1.08
CA ASP A 108 -4.90 -3.89 0.40
C ASP A 108 -4.79 -2.51 1.04
N LEU A 109 -3.95 -1.64 0.47
CA LEU A 109 -3.78 -0.27 0.93
C LEU A 109 -5.02 0.58 0.68
N ASP A 110 -5.69 0.44 -0.47
CA ASP A 110 -6.95 1.15 -0.72
C ASP A 110 -8.02 0.79 0.32
N GLU A 111 -8.17 -0.48 0.68
CA GLU A 111 -9.10 -0.91 1.74
C GLU A 111 -8.76 -0.26 3.10
N ALA A 112 -7.48 -0.11 3.43
CA ALA A 112 -7.04 0.58 4.65
C ALA A 112 -7.31 2.09 4.59
N VAL A 113 -7.08 2.73 3.44
CA VAL A 113 -7.41 4.15 3.20
C VAL A 113 -8.91 4.38 3.34
N GLN A 114 -9.76 3.46 2.88
CA GLN A 114 -11.20 3.53 3.09
C GLN A 114 -11.55 3.59 4.58
N LYS A 115 -10.93 2.75 5.43
CA LYS A 115 -11.12 2.78 6.88
C LYS A 115 -10.68 4.10 7.51
N ALA A 116 -9.55 4.65 7.08
CA ALA A 116 -9.10 5.96 7.54
C ALA A 116 -10.06 7.09 7.15
N LEU A 117 -10.57 7.10 5.91
CA LEU A 117 -11.52 8.10 5.43
C LEU A 117 -12.91 7.98 6.07
N GLU A 118 -13.39 6.75 6.32
CA GLU A 118 -14.62 6.50 7.08
C GLU A 118 -14.56 7.14 8.47
N PHE A 119 -13.46 6.91 9.19
CA PHE A 119 -13.22 7.54 10.49
C PHE A 119 -13.12 9.06 10.37
N ALA A 120 -12.29 9.57 9.45
CA ALA A 120 -12.02 11.00 9.32
C ALA A 120 -13.28 11.82 8.97
N ARG A 121 -14.19 11.27 8.15
CA ARG A 121 -15.48 11.91 7.84
C ARG A 121 -16.39 11.99 9.06
N LYS A 122 -16.36 10.99 9.94
CA LYS A 122 -17.16 10.93 11.17
C LYS A 122 -16.59 11.84 12.27
N ASP A 123 -15.28 11.83 12.43
CA ASP A 123 -14.57 12.62 13.44
C ASP A 123 -14.55 14.12 13.11
N GLY A 124 -14.37 14.47 11.83
CA GLY A 124 -14.39 15.85 11.34
C GLY A 124 -13.13 16.67 11.62
N ASN A 125 -12.20 16.18 12.45
CA ASN A 125 -10.97 16.88 12.83
C ASN A 125 -9.71 16.06 12.50
N THR A 126 -9.84 15.04 11.65
CA THR A 126 -8.76 14.15 11.25
C THR A 126 -8.17 14.57 9.90
N LEU A 127 -6.85 14.70 9.85
CA LEU A 127 -6.07 14.82 8.60
C LEU A 127 -5.66 13.42 8.12
N VAL A 128 -6.11 13.04 6.93
CA VAL A 128 -5.69 11.81 6.24
C VAL A 128 -4.78 12.19 5.08
N ILE A 129 -3.61 11.58 4.98
CA ILE A 129 -2.65 11.78 3.89
C ILE A 129 -2.32 10.43 3.25
N VAL A 130 -2.25 10.38 1.92
CA VAL A 130 -1.84 9.21 1.14
C VAL A 130 -0.76 9.64 0.16
N THR A 131 0.38 8.95 0.17
CA THR A 131 1.53 9.19 -0.71
C THR A 131 2.35 7.90 -0.83
N ALA A 132 3.36 7.90 -1.69
CA ALA A 132 4.48 6.96 -1.65
C ALA A 132 5.75 7.66 -1.17
N ASP A 133 6.78 6.89 -0.84
CA ASP A 133 8.11 7.36 -0.46
C ASP A 133 9.00 7.65 -1.68
N HIS A 134 8.89 6.84 -2.74
CA HIS A 134 9.51 7.08 -4.05
C HIS A 134 8.70 6.42 -5.20
N ALA A 135 9.09 6.69 -6.45
CA ALA A 135 8.52 6.02 -7.63
C ALA A 135 9.25 4.69 -7.89
N HIS A 136 8.70 3.85 -8.79
CA HIS A 136 9.20 2.51 -9.05
C HIS A 136 9.28 2.18 -10.55
N ALA A 137 9.63 0.93 -10.88
CA ALA A 137 9.97 0.43 -12.21
C ALA A 137 8.78 0.15 -13.13
N SER A 138 7.63 -0.29 -12.58
CA SER A 138 6.50 -0.72 -13.40
C SER A 138 5.96 0.36 -14.36
N GLN A 139 5.73 -0.03 -15.61
CA GLN A 139 5.15 0.83 -16.65
C GLN A 139 4.00 0.11 -17.36
N ILE A 140 2.92 0.84 -17.65
CA ILE A 140 1.85 0.36 -18.53
C ILE A 140 2.26 0.67 -19.98
N ILE A 141 2.31 -0.35 -20.83
CA ILE A 141 2.77 -0.23 -22.22
C ILE A 141 1.74 -0.81 -23.22
N PRO A 142 1.82 -0.47 -24.52
CA PRO A 142 0.96 -1.06 -25.55
C PRO A 142 1.04 -2.58 -25.61
N ALA A 143 -0.06 -3.24 -25.97
CA ALA A 143 -0.20 -4.69 -25.86
C ALA A 143 0.81 -5.49 -26.70
N ASP A 144 1.17 -4.98 -27.87
CA ASP A 144 2.07 -5.59 -28.87
C ASP A 144 3.55 -5.20 -28.69
N SER A 145 3.88 -4.50 -27.60
CA SER A 145 5.23 -4.03 -27.33
C SER A 145 6.23 -5.18 -27.20
N LYS A 146 7.39 -5.02 -27.86
CA LYS A 146 8.57 -5.88 -27.73
C LYS A 146 9.60 -5.18 -26.86
N ALA A 147 9.40 -5.25 -25.54
CA ALA A 147 10.29 -4.60 -24.58
C ALA A 147 11.53 -5.46 -24.28
N PRO A 148 12.70 -4.85 -24.01
CA PRO A 148 13.90 -5.59 -23.65
C PRO A 148 13.84 -6.20 -22.24
N GLY A 149 12.99 -5.68 -21.37
CA GLY A 149 12.82 -6.14 -19.99
C GLY A 149 11.76 -7.24 -19.82
N LEU A 150 11.27 -7.36 -18.60
CA LEU A 150 10.21 -8.27 -18.20
C LEU A 150 8.85 -7.66 -18.51
N THR A 151 7.93 -8.47 -19.05
CA THR A 151 6.58 -8.04 -19.42
C THR A 151 5.54 -9.09 -19.05
N GLN A 152 4.30 -8.65 -18.85
CA GLN A 152 3.16 -9.53 -18.60
C GLN A 152 1.86 -8.86 -19.06
N ALA A 153 1.04 -9.61 -19.79
CA ALA A 153 -0.33 -9.23 -20.11
C ALA A 153 -1.27 -9.63 -18.97
N LEU A 154 -2.23 -8.78 -18.64
CA LEU A 154 -3.25 -9.00 -17.62
C LEU A 154 -4.65 -8.76 -18.19
N ASN A 155 -5.61 -9.62 -17.83
CA ASN A 155 -7.03 -9.38 -18.06
C ASN A 155 -7.55 -8.39 -17.01
N THR A 156 -8.00 -7.21 -17.43
CA THR A 156 -8.55 -6.20 -16.53
C THR A 156 -10.03 -6.45 -16.26
N HIS A 157 -10.57 -5.70 -15.29
CA HIS A 157 -12.01 -5.68 -14.99
C HIS A 157 -12.87 -5.33 -16.21
N ASP A 158 -12.34 -4.53 -17.16
CA ASP A 158 -13.07 -4.09 -18.34
C ASP A 158 -13.14 -5.16 -19.44
N GLY A 159 -12.59 -6.35 -19.21
CA GLY A 159 -12.46 -7.39 -20.24
C GLY A 159 -11.43 -7.05 -21.33
N ALA A 160 -10.57 -6.07 -21.08
CA ALA A 160 -9.47 -5.67 -21.95
C ALA A 160 -8.13 -6.16 -21.41
N VAL A 161 -7.11 -6.22 -22.28
CA VAL A 161 -5.75 -6.56 -21.88
C VAL A 161 -4.96 -5.29 -21.55
N MET A 162 -4.35 -5.28 -20.37
CA MET A 162 -3.32 -4.31 -19.98
C MET A 162 -1.97 -5.01 -19.93
N VAL A 163 -0.91 -4.40 -20.47
CA VAL A 163 0.45 -4.94 -20.39
C VAL A 163 1.28 -4.10 -19.43
N MET A 164 1.93 -4.76 -18.49
CA MET A 164 2.91 -4.17 -17.58
C MET A 164 4.33 -4.55 -17.99
N SER A 165 5.27 -3.64 -17.78
CA SER A 165 6.69 -3.82 -18.06
C SER A 165 7.57 -3.38 -16.90
N TYR A 166 8.69 -4.10 -16.73
CA TYR A 166 9.75 -3.83 -15.78
C TYR A 166 11.08 -3.99 -16.51
N GLY A 167 11.83 -2.90 -16.70
CA GLY A 167 12.97 -2.90 -17.62
C GLY A 167 14.08 -1.91 -17.27
N ASN A 168 14.22 -1.54 -16.00
CA ASN A 168 15.28 -0.65 -15.53
C ASN A 168 16.46 -1.37 -14.86
N SER A 169 16.46 -2.71 -14.84
CA SER A 169 17.51 -3.53 -14.26
C SER A 169 17.69 -4.83 -15.05
N GLU A 170 18.93 -5.27 -15.20
CA GLU A 170 19.30 -6.60 -15.72
C GLU A 170 19.49 -7.62 -14.57
N GLU A 171 19.49 -7.15 -13.32
CA GLU A 171 19.55 -8.00 -12.13
C GLU A 171 18.16 -8.57 -11.80
N GLU A 172 18.08 -9.46 -10.81
CA GLU A 172 16.82 -10.09 -10.41
C GLU A 172 15.81 -9.12 -9.77
N SER A 173 16.27 -7.93 -9.33
CA SER A 173 15.49 -6.88 -8.68
C SER A 173 15.32 -5.67 -9.58
N MET A 174 14.08 -5.22 -9.74
CA MET A 174 13.74 -4.00 -10.49
C MET A 174 13.85 -2.78 -9.59
N GLU A 175 14.43 -1.69 -10.07
CA GLU A 175 14.89 -0.63 -9.17
C GLU A 175 13.91 0.53 -8.98
N HIS A 176 14.13 1.32 -7.94
CA HIS A 176 13.43 2.58 -7.71
C HIS A 176 13.67 3.59 -8.85
N THR A 177 12.76 4.56 -8.99
CA THR A 177 12.91 5.65 -9.96
C THR A 177 12.73 7.03 -9.29
N GLY A 178 13.38 8.06 -9.85
CA GLY A 178 13.41 9.42 -9.28
C GLY A 178 12.27 10.35 -9.72
N THR A 179 11.17 9.80 -10.24
CA THR A 179 10.05 10.62 -10.74
C THR A 179 9.27 11.20 -9.58
N GLN A 180 8.89 12.48 -9.66
CA GLN A 180 7.95 13.08 -8.69
C GLN A 180 6.63 12.30 -8.68
N LEU A 181 6.03 12.15 -7.49
CA LEU A 181 4.85 11.30 -7.30
C LEU A 181 3.72 12.04 -6.59
N ARG A 182 2.54 11.43 -6.62
CA ARG A 182 1.33 12.02 -6.05
C ARG A 182 1.34 11.96 -4.52
N ILE A 183 1.03 13.09 -3.92
CA ILE A 183 0.52 13.20 -2.55
C ILE A 183 -0.93 13.69 -2.60
N ALA A 184 -1.79 13.14 -1.75
CA ALA A 184 -3.18 13.58 -1.61
C ALA A 184 -3.56 13.64 -0.13
N ALA A 185 -4.42 14.59 0.24
CA ALA A 185 -4.86 14.75 1.62
C ALA A 185 -6.35 15.11 1.72
N TYR A 186 -6.94 14.79 2.88
CA TYR A 186 -8.31 15.12 3.27
C TYR A 186 -8.32 15.62 4.72
N GLY A 187 -9.13 16.63 5.02
CA GLY A 187 -9.32 17.16 6.38
C GLY A 187 -8.55 18.45 6.68
N PRO A 188 -8.42 18.83 7.97
CA PRO A 188 -7.72 20.05 8.38
C PRO A 188 -6.28 20.10 7.84
N HIS A 189 -5.83 21.27 7.37
CA HIS A 189 -4.49 21.48 6.77
C HIS A 189 -4.21 20.73 5.45
N ALA A 190 -5.18 19.99 4.87
CA ALA A 190 -4.98 19.26 3.61
C ALA A 190 -4.57 20.15 2.41
N ALA A 191 -4.85 21.45 2.44
CA ALA A 191 -4.43 22.39 1.39
C ALA A 191 -2.91 22.47 1.22
N ASN A 192 -2.13 22.12 2.25
CA ASN A 192 -0.67 22.25 2.23
C ASN A 192 0.04 21.24 1.32
N VAL A 193 -0.66 20.22 0.80
CA VAL A 193 -0.08 19.27 -0.17
C VAL A 193 -0.40 19.62 -1.62
N VAL A 194 -1.09 20.74 -1.86
CA VAL A 194 -1.46 21.19 -3.21
C VAL A 194 -0.27 21.86 -3.90
N GLY A 195 -0.07 21.53 -5.17
CA GLY A 195 1.02 22.07 -5.98
C GLY A 195 2.26 21.19 -5.91
N LEU A 196 3.43 21.80 -6.11
CA LEU A 196 4.72 21.13 -5.97
C LEU A 196 5.29 21.43 -4.58
N THR A 197 5.51 20.38 -3.80
CA THR A 197 6.12 20.44 -2.47
C THR A 197 7.29 19.46 -2.41
N ASP A 198 8.10 19.55 -1.36
CA ASP A 198 9.13 18.56 -1.05
C ASP A 198 8.61 17.54 -0.02
N GLN A 199 9.23 16.35 0.05
CA GLN A 199 8.87 15.34 1.05
C GLN A 199 9.04 15.89 2.48
N THR A 200 10.00 16.80 2.72
CA THR A 200 10.22 17.43 4.02
C THR A 200 9.10 18.40 4.43
N ASP A 201 8.35 18.96 3.48
CA ASP A 201 7.18 19.81 3.79
C ASP A 201 6.06 19.01 4.49
N LEU A 202 6.01 17.69 4.28
CA LEU A 202 5.05 16.81 4.94
C LEU A 202 5.25 16.79 6.46
N PHE A 203 6.51 16.73 6.92
CA PHE A 203 6.82 16.82 8.35
C PHE A 203 6.28 18.13 8.95
N THR A 204 6.54 19.24 8.29
CA THR A 204 6.12 20.56 8.76
C THR A 204 4.60 20.71 8.73
N THR A 205 3.95 20.15 7.70
CA THR A 205 2.49 20.08 7.57
C THR A 205 1.86 19.32 8.73
N MET A 206 2.36 18.13 9.05
CA MET A 206 1.87 17.32 10.18
C MET A 206 2.13 17.99 11.53
N LYS A 207 3.34 18.53 11.72
CA LYS A 207 3.71 19.25 12.95
C LYS A 207 2.76 20.42 13.22
N ALA A 208 2.48 21.22 12.19
CA ALA A 208 1.56 22.36 12.27
C ALA A 208 0.11 21.91 12.52
N ALA A 209 -0.39 20.91 11.79
CA ALA A 209 -1.75 20.40 11.94
C ALA A 209 -2.02 19.85 13.35
N LEU A 210 -1.01 19.21 13.97
CA LEU A 210 -1.08 18.69 15.34
C LEU A 210 -0.71 19.74 16.41
N SER A 211 -0.39 20.99 16.01
CA SER A 211 0.04 22.07 16.93
C SER A 211 1.22 21.69 17.83
N LEU A 212 2.18 20.92 17.31
CA LEU A 212 3.37 20.48 18.04
C LEU A 212 4.48 21.56 17.99
N LYS A 213 5.20 21.71 19.11
CA LYS A 213 6.29 22.70 19.26
C LYS A 213 7.64 22.15 18.84
#